data_AF-A0A964QRU4-F1
#
_entry.id   AF-A0A964QRU4-F1
#
_cell.length_a   1.000
_cell.length_b   1.000
_cell.length_c   1.000
_cell.angle_alpha   90.00
_cell.angle_beta   90.00
_cell.angle_gamma   90.00
#
_symmetry.space_group_name_H-M   'P 1'
#
loop_
_entity.id
_entity.type
_entity.pdbx_description
1 polymer ?
#
loop_
_entity_poly.entity_id
_entity_poly.type
_entity_poly.pdbx_seq_one_letter_code
_entity_poly.pdbx_strand_id
1 'polypeptide(L)'
;MKAKIILTVGLIVVIGWASASMVSVWRQPVHQPSPHAVRSERRGDAERANNPVRPVATSIVDPVGEERLNPEPTATSSSSMQRTDLVKRQDQADVGTSKAPKALAQPDQNAHFSDPAVKQQIGRIALSLVGLDADADQVWLWAINDRSLSANTRKDLIEDLNEDGFPDPKNPTMDDMPLIENRIELIEEFAGNAMDDVNFAAFQEAYKDLVNMWLRLAQQ
;
A
#
# COMPACT_ATOMS: atom_id res chain seq x y z
N MET A 1 -4.80 -12.72 56.90
CA MET A 1 -4.69 -11.61 55.91
C MET A 1 -4.59 -12.16 54.48
N LYS A 2 -5.62 -12.85 53.97
CA LYS A 2 -5.60 -13.48 52.62
C LYS A 2 -6.95 -13.37 51.87
N ALA A 3 -7.79 -12.40 52.23
CA ALA A 3 -9.15 -12.29 51.68
C ALA A 3 -9.39 -11.01 50.84
N LYS A 4 -8.35 -10.21 50.56
CA LYS A 4 -8.51 -8.92 49.84
C LYS A 4 -8.04 -8.93 48.38
N ILE A 5 -7.42 -10.01 47.88
CA ILE A 5 -6.82 -10.04 46.53
C ILE A 5 -7.78 -10.57 45.47
N ILE A 6 -8.84 -11.28 45.84
CA ILE A 6 -9.76 -11.89 44.87
C ILE A 6 -10.76 -10.86 44.28
N LEU A 7 -10.90 -9.68 44.90
CA LEU A 7 -11.92 -8.71 44.49
C LEU A 7 -11.47 -7.76 43.36
N THR A 8 -10.19 -7.75 42.97
CA THR A 8 -9.67 -6.80 41.97
C THR A 8 -9.68 -7.38 40.55
N VAL A 9 -9.71 -8.71 40.39
CA VAL A 9 -9.68 -9.36 39.06
C VAL A 9 -11.08 -9.48 38.45
N GLY A 10 -12.14 -9.46 39.27
CA GLY A 10 -13.53 -9.56 38.79
C GLY A 10 -14.10 -8.28 38.15
N LEU A 11 -13.48 -7.12 38.36
CA LEU A 11 -14.01 -5.84 37.84
C LEU A 11 -13.57 -5.53 36.40
N ILE A 12 -12.46 -6.12 35.93
CA ILE A 12 -11.90 -5.82 34.59
C ILE A 12 -12.62 -6.62 33.50
N VAL A 13 -13.20 -7.79 33.82
CA VAL A 13 -13.88 -8.64 32.82
C VAL A 13 -15.29 -8.12 32.47
N VAL A 14 -15.95 -7.33 33.33
CA VAL A 14 -17.30 -6.81 33.06
C VAL A 14 -17.28 -5.51 32.24
N ILE A 15 -16.19 -4.73 32.29
CA ILE A 15 -16.07 -3.49 31.48
C ILE A 15 -15.70 -3.81 30.02
N GLY A 16 -15.10 -4.97 29.75
CA GLY A 16 -14.73 -5.40 28.39
C GLY A 16 -15.87 -5.93 27.51
N TRP A 17 -17.09 -6.09 28.01
CA TRP A 17 -18.24 -6.55 27.21
C TRP A 17 -19.26 -5.45 26.87
N ALA A 18 -19.10 -4.23 27.41
CA ALA A 18 -20.02 -3.12 27.14
C ALA A 18 -19.62 -2.26 25.92
N SER A 19 -18.44 -2.46 25.34
CA SER A 19 -17.94 -1.71 24.16
C SER A 19 -18.09 -2.46 22.83
N ALA A 20 -18.75 -3.61 22.81
CA ALA A 20 -19.03 -4.37 21.57
C ALA A 20 -20.44 -4.12 20.99
N SER A 21 -21.26 -3.24 21.59
CA SER A 21 -22.65 -2.99 21.14
C SER A 21 -22.93 -1.56 20.66
N MET A 22 -21.89 -0.74 20.46
CA MET A 22 -22.07 0.65 20.02
C MET A 22 -21.35 0.98 18.70
N VAL A 23 -21.21 -0.02 17.82
CA VAL A 23 -20.80 0.15 16.41
C VAL A 23 -21.78 -0.59 15.49
N SER A 24 -23.08 -0.36 15.67
CA SER A 24 -24.11 -0.89 14.76
C SER A 24 -25.19 0.12 14.40
N VAL A 25 -25.00 1.40 14.71
CA VAL A 25 -26.01 2.46 14.51
C VAL A 25 -25.53 3.56 13.55
N TRP A 26 -24.67 3.26 12.57
CA TRP A 26 -24.41 4.19 11.45
C TRP A 26 -24.21 3.49 10.09
N ARG A 27 -24.79 2.29 9.88
CA ARG A 27 -25.09 1.84 8.51
C ARG A 27 -26.44 2.44 8.10
N GLN A 28 -26.40 3.62 7.50
CA GLN A 28 -27.56 4.04 6.71
C GLN A 28 -27.73 3.05 5.55
N PRO A 29 -28.94 2.51 5.32
CA PRO A 29 -29.22 1.76 4.12
C PRO A 29 -29.07 2.72 2.94
N VAL A 30 -28.07 2.48 2.08
CA VAL A 30 -28.05 3.04 0.74
C VAL A 30 -29.42 2.76 0.14
N HIS A 31 -30.18 3.83 -0.13
CA HIS A 31 -31.42 3.73 -0.88
C HIS A 31 -31.10 3.09 -2.23
N GLN A 32 -31.38 1.80 -2.34
CA GLN A 32 -31.55 1.16 -3.64
C GLN A 32 -32.66 1.95 -4.36
N PRO A 33 -32.39 2.58 -5.51
CA PRO A 33 -33.46 3.10 -6.32
C PRO A 33 -34.39 1.93 -6.67
N SER A 34 -35.67 2.10 -6.36
CA SER A 34 -36.70 1.12 -6.68
C SER A 34 -36.65 0.79 -8.18
N PRO A 35 -36.73 -0.48 -8.58
CA PRO A 35 -36.95 -0.83 -9.97
C PRO A 35 -38.36 -0.39 -10.33
N HIS A 36 -38.50 0.78 -10.94
CA HIS A 36 -39.72 1.14 -11.62
C HIS A 36 -39.94 0.10 -12.71
N ALA A 37 -40.94 -0.74 -12.46
CA ALA A 37 -41.58 -1.58 -13.45
C ALA A 37 -42.02 -0.72 -14.63
N VAL A 38 -41.19 -0.65 -15.68
CA VAL A 38 -41.63 -0.22 -17.00
C VAL A 38 -42.33 -1.42 -17.62
N ARG A 39 -43.62 -1.46 -17.33
CA ARG A 39 -44.61 -2.32 -17.97
C ARG A 39 -44.68 -1.95 -19.46
N SER A 40 -44.35 -2.95 -20.27
CA SER A 40 -44.60 -3.11 -21.70
C SER A 40 -45.87 -2.43 -22.23
N GLU A 41 -45.77 -1.75 -23.38
CA GLU A 41 -46.70 -1.93 -24.51
C GLU A 41 -46.24 -1.26 -25.82
N ARG A 42 -46.58 -1.94 -26.93
CA ARG A 42 -46.44 -1.62 -28.38
C ARG A 42 -45.08 -1.92 -29.01
N ARG A 43 -44.89 -2.99 -29.80
CA ARG A 43 -45.63 -3.53 -30.97
C ARG A 43 -45.67 -2.55 -32.16
N GLY A 44 -45.01 -2.95 -33.25
CA GLY A 44 -44.94 -2.29 -34.55
C GLY A 44 -43.48 -2.17 -35.00
N ASP A 45 -42.87 -3.23 -35.52
CA ASP A 45 -42.85 -3.65 -36.93
C ASP A 45 -41.65 -3.08 -37.70
N ALA A 46 -41.08 -3.98 -38.51
CA ALA A 46 -40.28 -3.75 -39.71
C ALA A 46 -38.74 -3.61 -39.60
N GLU A 47 -38.13 -4.51 -40.38
CA GLU A 47 -36.97 -4.29 -41.24
C GLU A 47 -35.57 -4.59 -40.66
N ARG A 48 -35.05 -5.82 -40.83
CA ARG A 48 -34.33 -6.34 -42.02
C ARG A 48 -32.89 -5.82 -42.10
N ALA A 49 -31.93 -6.72 -41.82
CA ALA A 49 -30.89 -7.17 -42.76
C ALA A 49 -29.58 -7.55 -42.03
N ASN A 50 -29.22 -8.83 -42.18
CA ASN A 50 -27.89 -9.34 -42.48
C ASN A 50 -26.67 -8.83 -41.68
N ASN A 51 -26.14 -9.70 -40.83
CA ASN A 51 -24.69 -9.93 -40.87
C ASN A 51 -24.37 -11.42 -40.68
N PRO A 52 -23.62 -12.05 -41.62
CA PRO A 52 -23.45 -13.49 -41.63
C PRO A 52 -22.41 -13.97 -40.61
N VAL A 53 -22.76 -15.07 -39.96
CA VAL A 53 -21.88 -15.97 -39.22
C VAL A 53 -20.78 -16.46 -40.16
N ARG A 54 -19.51 -16.24 -39.80
CA ARG A 54 -18.36 -16.93 -40.39
C ARG A 54 -17.90 -18.05 -39.45
N PRO A 55 -17.94 -19.32 -39.89
CA PRO A 55 -17.24 -20.40 -39.23
C PRO A 55 -15.95 -20.78 -40.00
N VAL A 56 -15.10 -21.57 -39.31
CA VAL A 56 -14.01 -22.43 -39.84
C VAL A 56 -12.67 -21.75 -40.13
N ALA A 57 -11.61 -22.11 -39.39
CA ALA A 57 -10.62 -23.10 -39.88
C ALA A 57 -9.50 -23.38 -38.86
N THR A 58 -9.16 -24.66 -38.84
CA THR A 58 -8.22 -25.41 -38.00
C THR A 58 -6.79 -25.37 -38.56
N SER A 59 -5.80 -25.67 -37.69
CA SER A 59 -4.46 -26.21 -37.94
C SER A 59 -3.48 -25.42 -38.80
N ILE A 60 -2.31 -25.09 -38.23
CA ILE A 60 -1.01 -25.58 -38.73
C ILE A 60 -0.07 -25.85 -37.53
N VAL A 61 0.32 -27.11 -37.44
CA VAL A 61 1.47 -27.67 -36.70
C VAL A 61 2.73 -27.34 -37.48
N ASP A 62 3.88 -27.07 -36.83
CA ASP A 62 5.24 -27.50 -37.25
C ASP A 62 6.33 -26.89 -36.31
N PRO A 63 7.59 -27.40 -36.29
CA PRO A 63 7.97 -28.54 -35.47
C PRO A 63 9.23 -28.27 -34.61
N VAL A 64 9.55 -29.28 -33.80
CA VAL A 64 10.83 -29.60 -33.14
C VAL A 64 12.08 -29.00 -33.81
N GLY A 65 12.88 -28.31 -32.99
CA GLY A 65 14.30 -28.06 -33.22
C GLY A 65 15.07 -28.27 -31.91
N GLU A 66 15.56 -29.49 -31.70
CA GLU A 66 16.68 -29.79 -30.80
C GLU A 66 17.93 -29.05 -31.31
N GLU A 67 18.60 -28.23 -30.48
CA GLU A 67 20.05 -28.10 -30.62
C GLU A 67 20.77 -27.73 -29.30
N ARG A 68 21.51 -28.73 -28.81
CA ARG A 68 22.84 -28.70 -28.16
C ARG A 68 23.05 -28.07 -26.76
N LEU A 69 23.27 -28.98 -25.81
CA LEU A 69 24.55 -29.22 -25.09
C LEU A 69 25.35 -27.97 -24.61
N ASN A 70 25.15 -27.63 -23.32
CA ASN A 70 26.13 -27.62 -22.20
C ASN A 70 27.63 -27.91 -22.51
N PRO A 71 28.62 -27.63 -21.63
CA PRO A 71 28.87 -26.52 -20.67
C PRO A 71 30.26 -25.86 -20.85
N GLU A 72 30.53 -24.69 -20.26
CA GLU A 72 31.90 -24.39 -19.80
C GLU A 72 31.93 -23.41 -18.61
N PRO A 73 32.39 -23.84 -17.42
CA PRO A 73 32.77 -22.96 -16.32
C PRO A 73 34.27 -22.67 -16.41
N THR A 74 34.65 -21.46 -16.84
CA THR A 74 36.04 -21.02 -16.78
C THR A 74 36.38 -20.57 -15.36
N ALA A 75 36.92 -21.50 -14.58
CA ALA A 75 37.72 -21.18 -13.41
C ALA A 75 39.02 -20.49 -13.86
N THR A 76 39.29 -19.28 -13.38
CA THR A 76 40.65 -18.71 -13.38
C THR A 76 41.06 -18.44 -11.94
N SER A 77 42.01 -19.27 -11.51
CA SER A 77 42.77 -19.18 -10.27
C SER A 77 43.76 -18.00 -10.28
N SER A 78 43.93 -17.42 -9.09
CA SER A 78 45.19 -16.94 -8.51
C SER A 78 45.98 -15.82 -9.19
N SER A 79 45.90 -14.63 -8.60
CA SER A 79 47.06 -13.75 -8.41
C SER A 79 46.90 -13.09 -7.03
N SER A 80 47.55 -13.59 -5.97
CA SER A 80 48.96 -13.38 -5.62
C SER A 80 49.31 -11.90 -5.41
N MET A 81 49.36 -11.53 -4.12
CA MET A 81 50.16 -10.47 -3.52
C MET A 81 50.08 -9.06 -4.12
N GLN A 82 49.42 -8.17 -3.38
CA GLN A 82 50.06 -6.91 -3.01
C GLN A 82 49.61 -6.48 -1.61
N ARG A 83 50.46 -6.87 -0.66
CA ARG A 83 50.57 -6.32 0.68
C ARG A 83 51.13 -4.90 0.51
N THR A 84 50.29 -3.88 0.66
CA THR A 84 50.75 -2.53 0.95
C THR A 84 49.87 -1.95 2.05
N ASP A 85 50.55 -1.68 3.16
CA ASP A 85 50.38 -0.47 3.96
C ASP A 85 49.01 -0.20 4.58
N LEU A 86 48.90 -0.75 5.79
CA LEU A 86 48.55 -0.05 7.03
C LEU A 86 48.53 1.49 6.93
N VAL A 87 47.50 2.05 6.30
CA VAL A 87 47.13 3.46 6.47
C VAL A 87 46.05 3.50 7.55
N LYS A 88 46.49 3.90 8.74
CA LYS A 88 45.65 4.33 9.85
C LYS A 88 44.89 5.60 9.44
N ARG A 89 43.78 5.45 8.72
CA ARG A 89 42.77 6.49 8.54
C ARG A 89 41.72 6.31 9.62
N GLN A 90 41.83 7.13 10.66
CA GLN A 90 40.70 7.56 11.46
C GLN A 90 39.81 8.44 10.56
N ASP A 91 39.14 7.81 9.60
CA ASP A 91 37.98 8.42 8.96
C ASP A 91 36.81 8.10 9.87
N GLN A 92 36.66 9.01 10.82
CA GLN A 92 35.49 9.24 11.63
C GLN A 92 34.27 9.08 10.72
N ALA A 93 33.52 8.00 10.94
CA ALA A 93 32.23 7.78 10.34
C ALA A 93 31.30 8.91 10.81
N ASP A 94 31.34 10.03 10.09
CA ASP A 94 30.21 10.92 9.98
C ASP A 94 29.18 10.13 9.19
N VAL A 95 28.42 9.32 9.92
CA VAL A 95 27.16 8.76 9.45
C VAL A 95 26.28 9.99 9.25
N GLY A 96 26.44 10.60 8.08
CA GLY A 96 25.58 11.64 7.58
C GLY A 96 24.20 11.05 7.56
N THR A 97 23.46 11.27 8.64
CA THR A 97 22.01 11.27 8.63
C THR A 97 21.66 12.19 7.49
N SER A 98 21.37 11.63 6.31
CA SER A 98 20.78 12.33 5.18
C SER A 98 19.40 12.76 5.63
N LYS A 99 19.39 13.83 6.44
CA LYS A 99 18.22 14.57 6.84
C LYS A 99 17.66 15.08 5.53
N ALA A 100 16.49 14.59 5.14
CA ALA A 100 15.77 15.12 4.00
C ALA A 100 15.78 16.67 4.08
N PRO A 101 15.97 17.38 2.96
CA PRO A 101 16.03 18.82 2.99
C PRO A 101 14.74 19.37 3.60
N LYS A 102 14.89 20.06 4.75
CA LYS A 102 13.83 20.74 5.52
C LYS A 102 12.92 21.65 4.69
N ALA A 103 13.31 21.96 3.45
CA ALA A 103 12.53 22.69 2.46
C ALA A 103 11.23 21.98 2.01
N LEU A 104 11.09 20.66 2.24
CA LEU A 104 9.85 19.93 1.94
C LEU A 104 8.80 20.03 3.05
N ALA A 105 9.16 20.55 4.24
CA ALA A 105 8.27 20.54 5.41
C ALA A 105 7.10 21.54 5.35
N GLN A 106 7.08 22.49 4.41
CA GLN A 106 5.96 23.42 4.20
C GLN A 106 5.72 23.72 2.71
N PRO A 107 5.09 22.79 1.98
CA PRO A 107 4.85 22.93 0.53
C PRO A 107 3.89 24.07 0.16
N ASP A 108 3.04 24.55 1.08
CA ASP A 108 2.04 25.58 0.74
C ASP A 108 2.63 26.98 0.44
N GLN A 109 3.91 27.24 0.75
CA GLN A 109 4.51 28.57 0.59
C GLN A 109 5.24 28.78 -0.74
N ASN A 110 5.59 27.73 -1.47
CA ASN A 110 6.25 27.90 -2.78
C ASN A 110 5.22 27.77 -3.90
N ALA A 111 5.06 28.82 -4.69
CA ALA A 111 4.16 28.84 -5.85
C ALA A 111 4.40 27.70 -6.86
N HIS A 112 5.58 27.07 -6.82
CA HIS A 112 5.90 25.88 -7.63
C HIS A 112 5.16 24.61 -7.21
N PHE A 113 4.60 24.55 -6.01
CA PHE A 113 3.82 23.41 -5.54
C PHE A 113 2.33 23.55 -5.81
N SER A 114 1.86 24.55 -6.57
CA SER A 114 0.44 24.67 -6.88
C SER A 114 -0.06 23.67 -7.93
N ASP A 115 0.84 23.08 -8.71
CA ASP A 115 0.48 22.10 -9.75
C ASP A 115 0.12 20.73 -9.14
N PRO A 116 -1.12 20.24 -9.28
CA PRO A 116 -1.53 18.93 -8.78
C PRO A 116 -0.64 17.77 -9.20
N ALA A 117 -0.08 17.80 -10.42
CA ALA A 117 0.82 16.75 -10.90
C ALA A 117 2.12 16.70 -10.09
N VAL A 118 2.67 17.88 -9.74
CA VAL A 118 3.86 18.00 -8.89
C VAL A 118 3.55 17.49 -7.47
N LYS A 119 2.38 17.82 -6.92
CA LYS A 119 1.96 17.33 -5.59
C LYS A 119 1.83 15.81 -5.55
N GLN A 120 1.20 15.22 -6.57
CA GLN A 120 1.10 13.77 -6.71
C GLN A 120 2.50 13.13 -6.76
N GLN A 121 3.41 13.69 -7.56
CA GLN A 121 4.77 13.17 -7.67
C GLN A 121 5.52 13.24 -6.34
N ILE A 122 5.35 14.32 -5.57
CA ILE A 122 5.94 14.46 -4.23
C ILE A 122 5.36 13.42 -3.27
N GLY A 123 4.04 13.21 -3.27
CA GLY A 123 3.40 12.16 -2.48
C GLY A 123 3.94 10.76 -2.82
N ARG A 124 4.14 10.47 -4.10
CA ARG A 124 4.73 9.21 -4.57
C ARG A 124 6.18 9.00 -4.14
N ILE A 125 6.99 10.06 -4.16
CA ILE A 125 8.38 10.00 -3.68
C ILE A 125 8.39 9.72 -2.18
N ALA A 126 7.53 10.40 -1.41
CA ALA A 126 7.43 10.23 0.03
C ALA A 126 7.00 8.81 0.42
N LEU A 127 6.11 8.20 -0.36
CA LEU A 127 5.50 6.88 -0.06
C LEU A 127 6.55 5.78 0.24
N SER A 128 7.68 5.79 -0.47
CA SER A 128 8.77 4.83 -0.25
C SER A 128 9.44 4.91 1.13
N LEU A 129 9.27 6.05 1.83
CA LEU A 129 9.84 6.33 3.15
C LEU A 129 8.79 6.46 4.26
N VAL A 130 7.49 6.37 3.94
CA VAL A 130 6.42 6.44 4.96
C VAL A 130 6.56 5.28 5.95
N GLY A 131 6.56 5.59 7.25
CA GLY A 131 6.83 4.66 8.33
C GLY A 131 8.32 4.46 8.65
N LEU A 132 9.24 5.07 7.88
CA LEU A 132 10.68 5.08 8.14
C LEU A 132 11.22 6.47 8.48
N ASP A 133 10.64 7.51 7.87
CA ASP A 133 11.02 8.90 8.05
C ASP A 133 9.80 9.77 8.38
N ALA A 134 9.83 10.40 9.56
CA ALA A 134 8.74 11.26 10.02
C ALA A 134 8.48 12.46 9.10
N ASP A 135 9.50 13.01 8.42
CA ASP A 135 9.29 14.08 7.45
C ASP A 135 8.56 13.56 6.21
N ALA A 136 8.81 12.30 5.80
CA ALA A 136 8.08 11.66 4.70
C ALA A 136 6.62 11.40 5.07
N ASP A 137 6.34 10.99 6.31
CA ASP A 137 4.98 10.82 6.82
C ASP A 137 4.18 12.13 6.69
N GLN A 138 4.79 13.26 7.08
CA GLN A 138 4.15 14.58 6.96
C GLN A 138 3.91 14.99 5.51
N VAL A 139 4.88 14.75 4.61
CA VAL A 139 4.72 15.07 3.18
C VAL A 139 3.62 14.22 2.54
N TRP A 140 3.56 12.94 2.87
CA TRP A 140 2.52 12.04 2.40
C TRP A 140 1.15 12.43 2.97
N LEU A 141 1.05 12.71 4.28
CA LEU A 141 -0.18 13.19 4.92
C LEU A 141 -0.70 14.49 4.30
N TRP A 142 0.19 15.42 3.97
CA TRP A 142 -0.18 16.63 3.24
C TRP A 142 -0.78 16.29 1.87
N ALA A 143 -0.12 15.42 1.09
CA ALA A 143 -0.58 15.04 -0.23
C ALA A 143 -1.95 14.34 -0.20
N ILE A 144 -2.14 13.36 0.69
CA ILE A 144 -3.41 12.62 0.77
C ILE A 144 -4.58 13.44 1.30
N ASN A 145 -4.34 14.62 1.89
CA ASN A 145 -5.39 15.54 2.34
C ASN A 145 -5.53 16.77 1.43
N ASP A 146 -4.87 16.78 0.27
CA ASP A 146 -4.94 17.89 -0.66
C ASP A 146 -6.13 17.77 -1.62
N ARG A 147 -7.09 18.68 -1.48
CA ARG A 147 -8.32 18.72 -2.31
C ARG A 147 -8.07 19.05 -3.79
N SER A 148 -6.89 19.56 -4.15
CA SER A 148 -6.50 19.77 -5.55
C SER A 148 -6.10 18.48 -6.26
N LEU A 149 -5.77 17.42 -5.51
CA LEU A 149 -5.63 16.08 -6.06
C LEU A 149 -6.99 15.44 -6.28
N SER A 150 -7.11 14.57 -7.28
CA SER A 150 -8.33 13.79 -7.49
C SER A 150 -8.53 12.80 -6.34
N ALA A 151 -9.78 12.44 -6.05
CA ALA A 151 -10.08 11.43 -5.03
C ALA A 151 -9.39 10.09 -5.33
N ASN A 152 -9.30 9.70 -6.62
CA ASN A 152 -8.59 8.49 -7.02
C ASN A 152 -7.09 8.61 -6.74
N THR A 153 -6.47 9.74 -7.05
CA THR A 153 -5.04 9.96 -6.77
C THR A 153 -4.73 9.81 -5.28
N ARG A 154 -5.57 10.38 -4.40
CA ARG A 154 -5.39 10.25 -2.95
C ARG A 154 -5.64 8.82 -2.46
N LYS A 155 -6.65 8.16 -3.01
CA LYS A 155 -6.93 6.73 -2.77
C LYS A 155 -5.71 5.88 -3.10
N ASP A 156 -5.16 6.02 -4.30
CA ASP A 156 -4.00 5.24 -4.76
C ASP A 156 -2.78 5.50 -3.86
N LEU A 157 -2.53 6.77 -3.47
CA LEU A 157 -1.44 7.10 -2.53
C LEU A 157 -1.59 6.44 -1.15
N ILE A 158 -2.82 6.14 -0.72
CA ILE A 158 -3.08 5.47 0.55
C ILE A 158 -2.99 3.95 0.40
N GLU A 159 -3.62 3.39 -0.64
CA GLU A 159 -3.61 1.95 -0.89
C GLU A 159 -2.20 1.42 -1.13
N ASP A 160 -1.38 2.17 -1.87
CA ASP A 160 -0.02 1.75 -2.23
C ASP A 160 0.98 1.77 -1.06
N LEU A 161 0.53 2.08 0.17
CA LEU A 161 1.31 1.87 1.40
C LEU A 161 1.67 0.40 1.64
N ASN A 162 0.99 -0.55 1.01
CA ASN A 162 1.35 -1.96 1.07
C ASN A 162 2.32 -2.37 -0.08
N GLU A 163 2.56 -1.50 -1.07
CA GLU A 163 3.40 -1.81 -2.24
C GLU A 163 4.75 -1.09 -2.19
N ASP A 164 4.72 0.24 -2.02
CA ASP A 164 5.90 1.09 -2.19
C ASP A 164 6.83 1.02 -0.96
N GLY A 165 8.15 0.95 -1.19
CA GLY A 165 9.15 0.84 -0.11
C GLY A 165 9.48 -0.59 0.30
N PHE A 166 8.71 -1.59 -0.14
CA PHE A 166 9.06 -3.01 0.00
C PHE A 166 9.89 -3.50 -1.19
N PRO A 167 10.98 -4.27 -0.98
CA PRO A 167 11.72 -4.87 -2.08
C PRO A 167 10.91 -5.87 -2.91
N ASP A 168 10.04 -6.66 -2.25
CA ASP A 168 9.05 -7.56 -2.88
C ASP A 168 7.76 -7.60 -2.04
N PRO A 169 6.78 -6.70 -2.27
CA PRO A 169 5.56 -6.64 -1.47
C PRO A 169 4.68 -7.90 -1.56
N LYS A 170 4.89 -8.76 -2.58
CA LYS A 170 4.15 -10.02 -2.68
C LYS A 170 4.71 -11.08 -1.74
N ASN A 171 6.02 -11.02 -1.47
CA ASN A 171 6.75 -11.94 -0.61
C ASN A 171 7.60 -11.15 0.42
N PRO A 172 6.95 -10.44 1.36
CA PRO A 172 7.70 -9.74 2.40
C PRO A 172 8.51 -10.73 3.24
N THR A 173 9.61 -10.24 3.79
CA THR A 173 10.53 -10.97 4.65
C THR A 173 10.44 -10.47 6.09
N MET A 174 11.09 -11.15 7.04
CA MET A 174 11.14 -10.69 8.44
C MET A 174 11.80 -9.31 8.59
N ASP A 175 12.69 -8.92 7.66
CA ASP A 175 13.32 -7.60 7.67
C ASP A 175 12.32 -6.47 7.33
N ASP A 176 11.20 -6.81 6.68
CA ASP A 176 10.13 -5.86 6.33
C ASP A 176 9.13 -5.64 7.48
N MET A 177 9.15 -6.50 8.51
CA MET A 177 8.19 -6.47 9.62
C MET A 177 8.13 -5.10 10.33
N PRO A 178 9.25 -4.42 10.66
CA PRO A 178 9.19 -3.11 11.30
C PRO A 178 8.48 -2.05 10.45
N LEU A 179 8.65 -2.08 9.12
CA LEU A 179 7.97 -1.15 8.21
C LEU A 179 6.45 -1.41 8.18
N ILE A 180 6.05 -2.68 8.13
CA ILE A 180 4.64 -3.07 8.16
C ILE A 180 3.98 -2.58 9.45
N GLU A 181 4.61 -2.80 10.61
CA GLU A 181 4.09 -2.40 11.92
C GLU A 181 3.96 -0.87 12.02
N ASN A 182 4.98 -0.12 11.61
CA ASN A 182 4.94 1.34 11.63
C ASN A 182 3.82 1.90 10.74
N ARG A 183 3.59 1.30 9.56
CA ARG A 183 2.51 1.72 8.67
C ARG A 183 1.12 1.35 9.20
N ILE A 184 0.99 0.22 9.89
CA ILE A 184 -0.27 -0.12 10.59
C ILE A 184 -0.58 0.92 11.66
N GLU A 185 0.40 1.25 12.52
CA GLU A 185 0.23 2.28 13.57
C GLU A 185 -0.15 3.64 12.99
N LEU A 186 0.51 4.06 11.91
CA LEU A 186 0.20 5.30 11.20
C LEU A 186 -1.24 5.29 10.68
N ILE A 187 -1.71 4.19 10.09
CA ILE A 187 -3.11 4.10 9.64
C ILE A 187 -4.08 4.16 10.83
N GLU A 188 -3.79 3.49 11.95
CA GLU A 188 -4.63 3.53 13.14
C GLU A 188 -4.77 4.95 13.72
N GLU A 189 -3.69 5.74 13.67
CA GLU A 189 -3.69 7.14 14.10
C GLU A 189 -4.58 8.03 13.22
N PHE A 190 -4.47 7.90 11.89
CA PHE A 190 -5.07 8.86 10.97
C PHE A 190 -6.41 8.43 10.37
N ALA A 191 -6.72 7.13 10.30
CA ALA A 191 -7.94 6.64 9.65
C ALA A 191 -9.22 7.22 10.28
N GLY A 192 -9.25 7.40 11.61
CA GLY A 192 -10.40 7.99 12.30
C GLY A 192 -10.69 9.46 11.95
N ASN A 193 -9.70 10.15 11.38
CA ASN A 193 -9.78 11.56 10.98
C ASN A 193 -9.58 11.74 9.46
N ALA A 194 -9.87 10.71 8.67
CA ALA A 194 -9.75 10.78 7.21
C ALA A 194 -10.53 11.97 6.63
N MET A 195 -9.97 12.64 5.62
CA MET A 195 -10.58 13.83 5.02
C MET A 195 -11.99 13.59 4.46
N ASP A 196 -12.22 12.41 3.88
CA ASP A 196 -13.49 12.01 3.27
C ASP A 196 -13.64 10.48 3.26
N ASP A 197 -14.82 10.01 2.86
CA ASP A 197 -15.15 8.58 2.82
C ASP A 197 -14.25 7.77 1.86
N VAL A 198 -13.69 8.41 0.83
CA VAL A 198 -12.78 7.74 -0.13
C VAL A 198 -11.45 7.46 0.55
N ASN A 199 -10.87 8.47 1.21
CA ASN A 199 -9.66 8.27 2.01
C ASN A 199 -9.90 7.26 3.13
N PHE A 200 -11.05 7.33 3.83
CA PHE A 200 -11.38 6.37 4.88
C PHE A 200 -11.41 4.93 4.35
N ALA A 201 -12.09 4.70 3.22
CA ALA A 201 -12.12 3.37 2.59
C ALA A 201 -10.73 2.90 2.15
N ALA A 202 -9.91 3.80 1.59
CA ALA A 202 -8.53 3.50 1.20
C ALA A 202 -7.68 3.07 2.41
N PHE A 203 -7.82 3.76 3.55
CA PHE A 203 -7.16 3.39 4.79
C PHE A 203 -7.55 1.98 5.26
N GLN A 204 -8.83 1.60 5.15
CA GLN A 204 -9.30 0.26 5.53
C GLN A 204 -8.70 -0.83 4.63
N GLU A 205 -8.60 -0.57 3.32
CA GLU A 205 -7.98 -1.50 2.37
C GLU A 205 -6.48 -1.66 2.64
N ALA A 206 -5.74 -0.56 2.78
CA ALA A 206 -4.31 -0.59 3.12
C ALA A 206 -4.04 -1.31 4.45
N TYR A 207 -4.84 -1.02 5.50
CA TYR A 207 -4.74 -1.68 6.80
C TYR A 207 -4.92 -3.19 6.68
N LYS A 208 -5.98 -3.62 5.97
CA LYS A 208 -6.26 -5.05 5.75
C LYS A 208 -5.07 -5.74 5.07
N ASP A 209 -4.50 -5.12 4.03
CA ASP A 209 -3.40 -5.73 3.28
C ASP A 209 -2.10 -5.80 4.10
N LEU A 210 -1.77 -4.75 4.85
CA LEU A 210 -0.62 -4.74 5.76
C LEU A 210 -0.77 -5.76 6.90
N VAL A 211 -1.96 -5.88 7.51
CA VAL A 211 -2.22 -6.92 8.52
C VAL A 211 -2.08 -8.32 7.93
N ASN A 212 -2.52 -8.55 6.69
CA ASN A 212 -2.32 -9.82 6.00
C ASN A 212 -0.83 -10.10 5.72
N MET A 213 -0.03 -9.08 5.41
CA MET A 213 1.43 -9.21 5.29
C MET A 213 2.05 -9.60 6.64
N TRP A 214 1.71 -8.89 7.71
CA TRP A 214 2.18 -9.16 9.07
C TRP A 214 1.83 -10.59 9.53
N LEU A 215 0.58 -11.02 9.33
CA LEU A 215 0.11 -12.37 9.69
C LEU A 215 0.88 -13.47 8.96
N ARG A 216 1.22 -13.28 7.68
CA ARG A 216 2.02 -14.24 6.91
C ARG A 216 3.43 -14.37 7.46
N LEU A 217 4.04 -13.27 7.91
CA LEU A 217 5.37 -13.26 8.51
C LEU A 217 5.37 -13.91 9.89
N ALA A 218 4.38 -13.61 10.72
CA ALA A 218 4.26 -14.16 12.08
C ALA A 218 4.05 -15.69 12.14
N GLN A 219 3.76 -16.33 10.99
CA GLN A 219 3.55 -17.78 10.87
C GLN A 219 4.78 -18.54 10.32
N GLN A 220 5.86 -17.85 9.96
CA GLN A 220 7.12 -18.47 9.49
C GLN A 220 7.99 -18.93 10.65
#